data_AF-A0A830F1T0-F1
#
_entry.id   AF-A0A830F1T0-F1
#
_cell.length_a   1.000
_cell.length_b   1.000
_cell.length_c   1.000
_cell.angle_alpha   90.00
_cell.angle_beta   90.00
_cell.angle_gamma   90.00
#
_symmetry.space_group_name_H-M   'P 1'
#
loop_
_entity.id
_entity.type
_entity.pdbx_description
1 polymer ?
#
loop_
_entity_poly.entity_id
_entity_poly.type
_entity_poly.pdbx_seq_one_letter_code
_entity_poly.pdbx_strand_id
1 'polypeptide(L)' 'MKLAVSDEQRDALHRTAEQYLYCANRTADYCWSDTSYSECKTNKRQVRDALYAELREETDLQAQLV' A
#
# COMPACT_ATOMS: atom_id res chain seq x y z
N MET A 1 -19.47 -4.10 19.43
CA MET A 1 -18.92 -2.99 20.22
C MET A 1 -18.21 -2.04 19.26
N LYS A 2 -18.57 -0.76 19.21
CA LYS A 2 -17.89 0.25 18.37
C LYS A 2 -16.97 1.05 19.29
N LEU A 3 -15.71 1.24 18.91
CA LEU A 3 -14.81 2.13 19.65
C LEU A 3 -15.38 3.56 19.59
N ALA A 4 -15.49 4.22 20.73
CA ALA A 4 -15.74 5.66 20.78
C ALA A 4 -14.41 6.36 20.44
N VAL A 5 -14.34 6.98 19.27
CA VAL A 5 -13.14 7.65 18.75
C VAL A 5 -13.46 9.12 18.57
N SER A 6 -12.67 10.01 19.17
CA SER A 6 -12.82 11.46 18.96
C SER A 6 -12.52 11.83 17.51
N ASP A 7 -12.96 13.01 17.08
CA ASP A 7 -12.69 13.50 15.73
C ASP A 7 -11.18 13.63 15.48
N GLU A 8 -10.42 14.12 16.46
CA GLU A 8 -8.97 14.25 16.37
C GLU A 8 -8.23 12.90 16.25
N GLN A 9 -8.69 11.88 16.98
CA GLN A 9 -8.16 10.52 16.84
C GLN A 9 -8.51 9.89 15.49
N ARG A 10 -9.70 10.21 14.96
CA ARG A 10 -10.12 9.76 13.64
C ARG A 10 -9.27 10.41 12.55
N ASP A 11 -9.05 11.72 12.63
CA ASP A 11 -8.21 12.44 11.66
C ASP A 11 -6.75 11.98 11.73
N ALA A 12 -6.23 11.73 12.94
CA ALA A 12 -4.90 11.15 13.11
C ALA A 12 -4.78 9.77 12.44
N LEU A 13 -5.82 8.94 12.49
CA LEU A 13 -5.87 7.64 11.83
C LEU A 13 -5.97 7.77 10.30
N HIS A 14 -6.76 8.72 9.81
CA HIS A 14 -6.95 8.94 8.37
C HIS A 14 -5.82 9.71 7.71
N ARG A 15 -4.94 10.36 8.49
CA ARG A 15 -3.83 11.18 7.98
C ARG A 15 -2.98 10.49 6.90
N THR A 16 -2.87 9.16 6.97
CA THR A 16 -2.08 8.37 6.00
C THR A 16 -2.90 7.43 5.13
N ALA A 17 -4.23 7.44 5.25
CA ALA A 17 -5.10 6.49 4.57
C ALA A 17 -4.97 6.60 3.04
N GLU A 18 -4.86 7.82 2.50
CA GLU A 18 -4.71 8.05 1.07
C GLU A 18 -3.37 7.53 0.54
N GLN A 19 -2.27 7.72 1.29
CA GLN A 19 -0.95 7.22 0.90
C GLN A 19 -0.89 5.69 0.93
N TYR A 20 -1.49 5.05 1.94
CA TYR A 20 -1.60 3.59 1.97
C TYR A 20 -2.45 3.05 0.83
N LEU A 21 -3.56 3.72 0.51
CA LEU A 21 -4.40 3.36 -0.63
C LEU A 21 -3.62 3.48 -1.95
N TYR A 22 -2.84 4.54 -2.11
CA TYR A 22 -1.96 4.73 -3.26
C TYR A 22 -0.94 3.58 -3.39
N CYS A 23 -0.20 3.24 -2.32
CA CYS A 23 0.74 2.12 -2.34
C CYS A 23 0.07 0.78 -2.68
N ALA A 24 -1.12 0.54 -2.13
CA ALA A 24 -1.88 -0.68 -2.38
C ALA A 24 -2.29 -0.80 -3.87
N ASN A 25 -2.79 0.29 -4.46
CA ASN A 25 -3.19 0.32 -5.86
C ASN A 25 -1.97 0.15 -6.79
N ARG A 26 -0.88 0.90 -6.57
CA ARG A 26 0.37 0.75 -7.36
C ARG A 26 0.93 -0.67 -7.30
N THR A 27 0.88 -1.29 -6.12
CA THR A 27 1.31 -2.68 -5.95
C THR A 27 0.38 -3.64 -6.68
N ALA A 28 -0.93 -3.44 -6.63
CA ALA A 28 -1.90 -4.26 -7.35
C ALA A 28 -1.70 -4.17 -8.88
N ASP A 29 -1.52 -2.95 -9.40
CA ASP A 29 -1.27 -2.70 -10.83
C ASP A 29 0.02 -3.39 -11.31
N TYR A 30 1.06 -3.43 -10.48
CA TYR A 30 2.30 -4.13 -10.81
C TYR A 30 2.17 -5.66 -10.72
N CYS A 31 1.36 -6.16 -9.76
CA CYS A 31 1.25 -7.58 -9.48
C CYS A 31 0.31 -8.32 -10.42
N TRP A 32 -0.76 -7.69 -10.89
CA TRP A 32 -1.81 -8.36 -11.66
C TRP A 32 -1.62 -8.20 -13.16
N SER A 33 -1.82 -9.31 -13.88
CA SER A 33 -1.94 -9.32 -15.34
C SER A 33 -3.41 -9.42 -15.71
N ASP A 34 -3.85 -8.58 -16.65
CA ASP A 34 -5.18 -8.65 -17.23
C ASP A 34 -5.37 -9.85 -18.17
N THR A 35 -4.26 -10.47 -18.61
CA THR A 35 -4.26 -11.50 -19.65
C THR A 35 -4.07 -12.92 -19.12
N SER A 36 -3.31 -13.12 -18.04
CA SER A 36 -3.09 -14.46 -17.48
C SER A 36 -2.67 -14.47 -16.02
N TYR A 37 -3.26 -15.38 -15.24
CA TYR A 37 -2.88 -15.62 -13.85
C TYR A 37 -1.43 -16.10 -13.68
N SER A 38 -0.84 -16.73 -14.71
CA SER A 38 0.55 -17.23 -14.66
C SER A 38 1.59 -16.11 -14.76
N GLU A 39 1.19 -14.95 -15.27
CA GLU A 39 2.06 -13.78 -15.42
C GLU A 39 2.09 -12.90 -14.17
N CYS A 40 1.13 -13.11 -13.25
CA CYS A 40 1.00 -12.36 -12.02
C CYS A 40 2.23 -12.51 -11.13
N LYS A 41 2.71 -11.39 -10.58
CA LYS A 41 3.87 -11.35 -9.68
C LYS A 41 3.42 -11.67 -8.26
N THR A 42 3.53 -12.93 -7.86
CA THR A 42 3.07 -13.40 -6.54
C THR A 42 4.19 -13.53 -5.50
N ASN A 43 5.46 -13.40 -5.91
CA ASN A 43 6.58 -13.49 -4.99
C ASN A 43 6.77 -12.16 -4.24
N LYS A 44 6.38 -12.12 -2.96
CA LYS A 44 6.48 -10.93 -2.10
C LYS A 44 7.85 -10.26 -2.11
N ARG A 45 8.94 -11.04 -2.05
CA ARG A 45 10.30 -10.46 -1.98
C ARG A 45 10.63 -9.72 -3.27
N GLN A 46 10.33 -10.31 -4.42
CA GLN A 46 10.60 -9.68 -5.73
C GLN A 46 9.77 -8.41 -5.93
N VAL A 47 8.49 -8.43 -5.54
CA VAL A 47 7.61 -7.26 -5.63
C VAL A 47 8.11 -6.14 -4.71
N ARG A 48 8.46 -6.46 -3.46
CA ARG A 48 9.02 -5.48 -2.53
C ARG A 48 10.34 -4.89 -3.04
N ASP A 49 11.26 -5.72 -3.49
CA ASP A 49 12.57 -5.27 -3.96
C ASP A 49 12.44 -4.38 -5.21
N ALA A 50 11.37 -4.53 -6.00
CA ALA A 50 11.07 -3.68 -7.15
C ALA A 50 10.40 -2.34 -6.78
N LEU A 51 9.46 -2.32 -5.82
CA LEU A 51 8.58 -1.15 -5.59
C LEU A 51 8.92 -0.33 -4.34
N TYR A 52 9.54 -0.93 -3.31
CA TYR A 52 9.60 -0.32 -1.98
C TYR A 52 10.38 1.01 -1.96
N ALA A 53 11.47 1.12 -2.71
CA ALA A 53 12.29 2.33 -2.73
C ALA A 53 11.52 3.54 -3.31
N GLU A 54 10.88 3.36 -4.46
CA GLU A 54 10.06 4.38 -5.13
C GLU A 54 8.88 4.80 -4.25
N LEU A 55 8.09 3.83 -3.78
CA LEU A 55 6.90 4.11 -2.95
C LEU A 55 7.26 4.82 -1.64
N ARG A 56 8.42 4.50 -1.05
CA ARG A 56 8.91 5.17 0.16
C ARG A 56 9.27 6.63 -0.12
N GLU A 57 9.94 6.89 -1.24
CA GLU A 57 10.33 8.25 -1.64
C GLU A 57 9.10 9.13 -1.94
N GLU A 58 8.08 8.57 -2.59
CA GLU A 58 6.86 9.31 -2.96
C GLU A 58 5.93 9.61 -1.78
N THR A 59 5.91 8.75 -0.76
CA THR A 59 4.90 8.83 0.32
C THR A 59 5.44 9.23 1.69
N ASP A 60 6.76 9.21 1.87
CA ASP A 60 7.45 9.39 3.16
C ASP A 60 6.94 8.45 4.28
N LEU A 61 6.27 7.36 3.91
CA LEU A 61 5.76 6.39 4.86
C LEU A 61 6.91 5.57 5.46
N GLN A 62 6.91 5.43 6.79
CA GLN A 62 7.90 4.63 7.51
C GLN A 62 7.53 3.13 7.65
N ALA A 63 6.49 2.67 6.95
CA ALA A 63 5.91 1.33 7.10
C ALA A 63 6.37 0.31 6.03
N GLN A 64 5.97 -0.95 6.19
CA GLN A 64 6.09 -1.97 5.14
C GLN A 64 5.00 -1.73 4.09
N LEU A 65 5.39 -1.27 2.90
CA LEU A 65 4.47 -0.78 1.86
C LEU A 65 3.99 -1.87 0.87
N VAL A 66 4.53 -3.09 0.96
CA VAL A 66 4.44 -4.15 -0.07
C VAL A 66 4.38 -5.56 0.55
#